data_AF-A0A8T1W7P8-F1
#
_entry.id   AF-A0A8T1W7P8-F1
#
_cell.length_a   1.000
_cell.length_b   1.000
_cell.length_c   1.000
_cell.angle_alpha   90.00
_cell.angle_beta   90.00
_cell.angle_gamma   90.00
#
_symmetry.space_group_name_H-M   'P 1'
#
loop_
_entity.id
_entity.type
_entity.pdbx_description
1 polymer ?
#
loop_
_entity_poly.entity_id
_entity_poly.type
_entity_poly.pdbx_seq_one_letter_code
_entity_poly.pdbx_strand_id
1 'polypeptide(L)'
;MPQDEILHGAIIASVDSFLEDYSFPSEESLSTAKNHHNLTAIDTLRLWMHEDEFASGLALESSLESSTGDCREVQEIFKTPAIRKTAQRKIRYRRKLKTERETLLKQSAELSTVLQKLRNAHAEKLREEGRSVALAVWKTIATQQKEKRLEVEGLHKRLRAEVISRSRVIEQMNSFLQCSDLARSVALCGHERAADRSALIDTFVNELDLLYSQTDQVVRHASLKMSSPMELNLTRKCKGGCEYFESANATTVPFGFEQTVKAMSSLMLSDWGEGFDKKIVKKPDCTIGYIYEEDYHLKTGEIAKLGVSTASRKYIETDRAVHVWRVLTEGQGDFEGLHADETGWMILRPSSTDSATTPSSGDNEVSTVVEIYTRVVQTGQTSPAIADRFTEVIAKTIEEEVEGMMKMLDKVLIGQPDNVKKHLRHNESMIGDLPDTSFVADLTGVLDE
;
A
#
# COMPACT_ATOMS: atom_id res chain seq x y z
N MET A 1 37.03 -16.60 -6.68
CA MET A 1 37.37 -15.17 -6.78
C MET A 1 36.72 -14.66 -8.05
N PRO A 2 35.60 -13.93 -7.97
CA PRO A 2 34.78 -13.63 -9.13
C PRO A 2 35.39 -12.47 -9.92
N GLN A 3 35.31 -12.58 -11.25
CA GLN A 3 35.89 -11.66 -12.23
C GLN A 3 35.36 -10.21 -12.13
N ASP A 4 34.29 -9.98 -11.36
CA ASP A 4 33.70 -8.66 -11.12
C ASP A 4 34.54 -7.74 -10.23
N GLU A 5 35.37 -8.29 -9.32
CA GLU A 5 36.22 -7.45 -8.46
C GLU A 5 37.42 -6.85 -9.22
N ILE A 6 37.89 -7.53 -10.27
CA ILE A 6 39.01 -7.06 -11.11
C ILE A 6 38.55 -5.91 -12.02
N LEU A 7 37.31 -5.96 -12.52
CA LEU A 7 36.76 -4.91 -13.37
C LEU A 7 36.40 -3.64 -12.56
N HIS A 8 35.90 -3.82 -11.33
CA HIS A 8 35.60 -2.70 -10.45
C HIS A 8 36.87 -1.96 -9.98
N GLY A 9 37.96 -2.69 -9.72
CA GLY A 9 39.27 -2.10 -9.38
C GLY A 9 39.90 -1.33 -10.55
N ALA A 10 39.77 -1.82 -11.78
CA ALA A 10 40.29 -1.14 -12.96
C ALA A 10 39.56 0.17 -13.29
N ILE A 11 38.25 0.22 -13.03
CA ILE A 11 37.44 1.43 -13.27
C ILE A 11 37.71 2.50 -12.21
N ILE A 12 37.87 2.11 -10.94
CA ILE A 12 38.20 3.06 -9.86
C ILE A 12 39.61 3.64 -10.08
N ALA A 13 40.60 2.81 -10.45
CA ALA A 13 41.94 3.29 -10.78
C ALA A 13 41.97 4.22 -12.01
N SER A 14 41.10 4.02 -13.00
CA SER A 14 40.97 4.91 -14.16
C SER A 14 40.29 6.24 -13.82
N VAL A 15 39.41 6.27 -12.81
CA VAL A 15 38.76 7.50 -12.35
C VAL A 15 39.69 8.30 -11.43
N ASP A 16 40.48 7.62 -10.58
CA ASP A 16 41.49 8.28 -9.74
C ASP A 16 42.64 8.83 -10.58
N SER A 17 43.09 8.11 -11.62
CA SER A 17 44.05 8.65 -12.62
C SER A 17 43.51 9.88 -13.36
N PHE A 18 42.20 9.91 -13.64
CA PHE A 18 41.56 11.05 -14.28
C PHE A 18 41.39 12.25 -13.33
N LEU A 19 41.27 12.01 -12.02
CA LEU A 19 41.14 13.04 -10.99
C LEU A 19 42.49 13.58 -10.51
N GLU A 20 43.57 12.78 -10.52
CA GLU A 20 44.94 13.25 -10.27
C GLU A 20 45.48 14.14 -11.41
N ASP A 21 45.08 13.88 -12.65
CA ASP A 21 45.42 14.73 -13.82
C ASP A 21 44.58 16.03 -13.86
N TYR A 22 43.54 16.14 -13.03
CA TYR A 22 42.67 17.32 -12.97
C TYR A 22 42.97 18.18 -11.72
N SER A 23 44.19 18.71 -11.66
CA SER A 23 44.50 19.81 -10.75
C SER A 23 43.71 21.06 -11.15
N PHE A 24 42.91 21.59 -10.23
CA PHE A 24 42.31 22.92 -10.34
C PHE A 24 43.41 23.95 -10.62
N PRO A 25 43.31 24.76 -11.70
CA PRO A 25 44.22 25.88 -11.87
C PRO A 25 43.94 26.88 -10.75
N SER A 26 44.91 27.07 -9.86
CA SER A 26 44.92 28.21 -8.95
C SER A 26 44.88 29.51 -9.75
N GLU A 27 44.19 30.51 -9.22
CA GLU A 27 44.03 31.86 -9.78
C GLU A 27 45.35 32.62 -10.01
N GLU A 28 46.52 32.01 -9.76
CA GLU A 28 47.85 32.56 -10.04
C GLU A 28 48.40 32.22 -11.43
N SER A 29 47.74 31.36 -12.22
CA SER A 29 48.20 30.99 -13.57
C SER A 29 47.64 31.85 -14.71
N LEU A 30 46.78 32.83 -14.40
CA LEU A 30 46.18 33.74 -15.38
C LEU A 30 47.06 34.96 -15.76
N SER A 31 48.26 35.10 -15.19
CA SER A 31 49.17 36.23 -15.49
C SER A 31 50.31 35.90 -16.46
N THR A 32 50.67 34.62 -16.65
CA THR A 32 51.88 34.23 -17.38
C THR A 32 51.68 33.73 -18.82
N ALA A 33 50.45 33.47 -19.26
CA ALA A 33 50.15 33.05 -20.65
C ALA A 33 49.66 34.17 -21.58
N LYS A 34 49.68 35.44 -21.14
CA LYS A 34 49.32 36.60 -21.97
C LYS A 34 50.51 37.26 -22.71
N ASN A 35 51.74 36.81 -22.49
CA ASN A 35 52.93 37.57 -22.89
C ASN A 35 53.82 36.96 -24.00
N HIS A 36 53.46 35.85 -24.66
CA HIS A 36 54.41 35.16 -25.55
C HIS A 36 54.09 35.02 -27.04
N HIS A 37 53.01 35.59 -27.57
CA HIS A 37 52.77 35.56 -29.03
C HIS A 37 52.42 36.90 -29.70
N ASN A 38 52.57 38.03 -29.01
CA ASN A 38 52.24 39.34 -29.60
C ASN A 38 53.38 40.38 -29.63
N LEU A 39 54.63 40.01 -29.28
CA LEU A 39 55.76 40.96 -29.36
C LEU A 39 56.61 40.83 -30.63
N THR A 40 56.70 39.66 -31.25
CA THR A 40 57.62 39.49 -32.41
C THR A 40 57.11 40.09 -33.72
N ALA A 41 55.80 40.27 -33.91
CA ALA A 41 55.23 40.84 -35.13
C ALA A 41 55.07 42.38 -35.08
N ILE A 42 54.82 42.94 -33.89
CA ILE A 42 54.69 44.40 -33.70
C ILE A 42 56.08 45.06 -33.64
N ASP A 43 57.08 44.39 -33.05
CA ASP A 43 58.46 44.91 -33.01
C ASP A 43 59.17 44.82 -34.38
N THR A 44 58.85 43.83 -35.20
CA THR A 44 59.35 43.76 -36.59
C THR A 44 58.68 44.77 -37.51
N LEU A 45 57.42 45.16 -37.27
CA LEU A 45 56.79 46.27 -38.03
C LEU A 45 57.32 47.64 -37.59
N ARG A 46 57.77 47.80 -36.34
CA ARG A 46 58.38 49.05 -35.83
C ARG A 46 59.76 49.31 -36.43
N LEU A 47 60.53 48.25 -36.72
CA LEU A 47 61.86 48.38 -37.36
C LEU A 47 61.79 48.75 -38.85
N TRP A 48 60.71 48.38 -39.56
CA TRP A 48 60.54 48.70 -40.99
C TRP A 48 59.84 50.04 -41.23
N MET A 49 59.25 50.65 -40.19
CA MET A 49 58.70 52.01 -40.23
C MET A 49 59.75 53.10 -40.00
N HIS A 50 60.93 52.75 -39.47
CA HIS A 50 62.00 53.73 -39.19
C HIS A 50 62.96 53.98 -40.37
N GLU A 51 62.74 53.33 -41.52
CA GLU A 51 63.42 53.65 -42.79
C GLU A 51 62.58 54.56 -43.72
N ASP A 52 61.51 55.18 -43.22
CA ASP A 52 60.69 56.16 -43.96
C ASP A 52 60.97 57.63 -43.56
N GLU A 53 62.04 57.90 -42.81
CA GLU A 53 62.39 59.26 -42.32
C GLU A 53 63.48 59.98 -43.14
N PHE A 54 63.64 59.64 -44.43
CA PHE A 54 64.56 60.36 -45.34
C PHE A 54 63.95 60.72 -46.70
N ALA A 55 62.64 60.99 -46.74
CA ALA A 55 61.98 61.54 -47.92
C ALA A 55 60.98 62.68 -47.60
N SER A 56 61.33 63.56 -46.64
CA SER A 56 60.85 64.95 -46.67
C SER A 56 61.73 65.75 -47.64
N GLY A 57 61.55 65.47 -48.94
CA GLY A 57 62.29 66.12 -50.03
C GLY A 57 61.39 66.64 -51.16
N LEU A 58 60.08 66.81 -50.91
CA LEU A 58 59.13 67.43 -51.85
C LEU A 58 57.97 68.17 -51.13
N ALA A 59 58.25 68.82 -50.00
CA ALA A 59 57.31 69.75 -49.36
C ALA A 59 58.05 70.89 -48.62
N LEU A 60 59.07 71.46 -49.26
CA LEU A 60 59.68 72.72 -48.84
C LEU A 60 59.64 73.72 -50.02
N GLU A 61 58.44 73.98 -50.53
CA GLU A 61 58.13 75.19 -51.31
C GLU A 61 56.83 75.80 -50.78
N SER A 62 56.83 76.11 -49.48
CA SER A 62 56.05 77.22 -48.95
C SER A 62 56.76 77.71 -47.69
N SER A 63 57.27 78.93 -47.75
CA SER A 63 57.95 79.65 -46.66
C SER A 63 59.44 79.39 -46.47
N LEU A 64 60.26 79.87 -47.43
CA LEU A 64 61.52 80.54 -47.10
C LEU A 64 61.87 81.55 -48.20
N GLU A 65 61.03 82.59 -48.30
CA GLU A 65 61.51 83.90 -48.77
C GLU A 65 62.36 84.50 -47.63
N SER A 66 63.67 84.32 -47.69
CA SER A 66 64.65 85.40 -47.53
C SER A 66 66.07 84.84 -47.48
N SER A 67 66.98 85.57 -48.12
CA SER A 67 68.43 85.40 -48.13
C SER A 67 69.04 84.43 -49.16
N THR A 68 69.02 84.88 -50.42
CA THR A 68 70.17 84.97 -51.34
C THR A 68 71.36 84.02 -51.12
N GLY A 69 71.48 83.02 -52.01
CA GLY A 69 72.69 82.22 -52.22
C GLY A 69 72.53 81.35 -53.46
N ASP A 70 73.32 81.64 -54.50
CA ASP A 70 73.35 81.04 -55.82
C ASP A 70 73.50 79.50 -55.82
N CYS A 71 72.63 78.79 -56.53
CA CYS A 71 72.83 77.40 -56.96
C CYS A 71 71.92 77.06 -58.15
N ARG A 72 72.28 77.55 -59.33
CA ARG A 72 71.67 77.19 -60.64
C ARG A 72 71.96 75.75 -61.12
N GLU A 73 72.45 74.86 -60.26
CA GLU A 73 72.92 73.52 -60.65
C GLU A 73 72.05 72.34 -60.18
N VAL A 74 70.92 72.61 -59.50
CA VAL A 74 69.99 71.55 -59.03
C VAL A 74 68.78 71.37 -59.96
N GLN A 75 68.55 72.28 -60.92
CA GLN A 75 67.37 72.26 -61.82
C GLN A 75 67.63 71.67 -63.24
N GLU A 76 68.85 71.30 -63.61
CA GLU A 76 69.20 70.78 -64.95
C GLU A 76 69.43 69.24 -65.02
N ILE A 77 69.30 68.49 -63.93
CA ILE A 77 69.50 67.02 -63.95
C ILE A 77 68.24 66.25 -64.41
N PHE A 78 67.08 66.91 -64.46
CA PHE A 78 65.79 66.27 -64.78
C PHE A 78 65.36 66.33 -66.25
N LYS A 79 66.18 66.84 -67.18
CA LYS A 79 65.79 67.02 -68.59
C LYS A 79 66.18 65.88 -69.54
N THR A 80 66.83 64.80 -69.08
CA THR A 80 67.11 63.65 -69.96
C THR A 80 65.94 62.63 -69.97
N PRO A 81 65.39 62.27 -71.14
CA PRO A 81 64.24 61.37 -71.25
C PRO A 81 64.51 59.95 -70.74
N ALA A 82 65.78 59.53 -70.67
CA ALA A 82 66.21 58.24 -70.13
C ALA A 82 66.07 58.14 -68.59
N ILE A 83 66.43 59.20 -67.85
CA ILE A 83 66.28 59.25 -66.39
C ILE A 83 64.79 59.28 -66.00
N ARG A 84 63.96 60.05 -66.72
CA ARG A 84 62.50 60.11 -66.52
C ARG A 84 61.82 58.75 -66.75
N LYS A 85 62.17 58.03 -67.81
CA LYS A 85 61.64 56.68 -68.09
C LYS A 85 62.06 55.67 -67.02
N THR A 86 63.29 55.78 -66.50
CA THR A 86 63.81 54.90 -65.43
C THR A 86 63.12 55.18 -64.09
N ALA A 87 62.91 56.46 -63.74
CA ALA A 87 62.13 56.85 -62.57
C ALA A 87 60.67 56.37 -62.66
N GLN A 88 60.01 56.50 -63.83
CA GLN A 88 58.65 55.99 -64.04
C GLN A 88 58.55 54.45 -63.93
N ARG A 89 59.58 53.71 -64.33
CA ARG A 89 59.63 52.24 -64.12
C ARG A 89 59.75 51.91 -62.64
N LYS A 90 60.60 52.61 -61.88
CA LYS A 90 60.73 52.45 -60.43
C LYS A 90 59.41 52.75 -59.70
N ILE A 91 58.70 53.82 -60.09
CA ILE A 91 57.39 54.16 -59.53
C ILE A 91 56.34 53.08 -59.83
N ARG A 92 56.27 52.57 -61.07
CA ARG A 92 55.35 51.47 -61.43
C ARG A 92 55.64 50.18 -60.66
N TYR A 93 56.91 49.82 -60.52
CA TYR A 93 57.32 48.65 -59.74
C TYR A 93 56.95 48.79 -58.26
N ARG A 94 57.23 49.94 -57.64
CA ARG A 94 56.83 50.23 -56.24
C ARG A 94 55.32 50.18 -56.05
N ARG A 95 54.54 50.71 -57.01
CA ARG A 95 53.06 50.61 -56.98
C ARG A 95 52.59 49.17 -57.07
N LYS A 96 53.18 48.35 -57.97
CA LYS A 96 52.85 46.93 -58.09
C LYS A 96 53.13 46.17 -56.79
N LEU A 97 54.30 46.39 -56.19
CA LEU A 97 54.65 45.80 -54.88
C LEU A 97 53.69 46.24 -53.77
N LYS A 98 53.27 47.52 -53.77
CA LYS A 98 52.30 48.02 -52.79
C LYS A 98 50.94 47.33 -52.95
N THR A 99 50.42 47.23 -54.18
CA THR A 99 49.15 46.54 -54.44
C THR A 99 49.24 45.06 -54.10
N GLU A 100 50.36 44.40 -54.41
CA GLU A 100 50.59 42.99 -54.09
C GLU A 100 50.65 42.77 -52.58
N ARG A 101 51.37 43.62 -51.85
CA ARG A 101 51.41 43.60 -50.38
C ARG A 101 50.01 43.82 -49.78
N GLU A 102 49.23 44.77 -50.28
CA GLU A 102 47.86 45.01 -49.83
C GLU A 102 46.94 43.81 -50.11
N THR A 103 47.06 43.17 -51.27
CA THR A 103 46.29 41.96 -51.57
C THR A 103 46.67 40.78 -50.68
N LEU A 104 47.97 40.59 -50.42
CA LEU A 104 48.45 39.51 -49.54
C LEU A 104 48.04 39.76 -48.08
N LEU A 105 48.03 41.01 -47.62
CA LEU A 105 47.52 41.35 -46.28
C LEU A 105 46.03 41.04 -46.15
N LYS A 106 45.22 41.37 -47.17
CA LYS A 106 43.79 41.01 -47.19
C LYS A 106 43.59 39.50 -47.18
N GLN A 107 44.30 38.77 -48.03
CA GLN A 107 44.23 37.30 -48.08
C GLN A 107 44.68 36.66 -46.76
N SER A 108 45.73 37.18 -46.12
CA SER A 108 46.18 36.70 -44.81
C SER A 108 45.15 36.94 -43.72
N ALA A 109 44.48 38.09 -43.71
CA ALA A 109 43.41 38.38 -42.77
C ALA A 109 42.20 37.47 -43.00
N GLU A 110 41.77 37.30 -44.25
CA GLU A 110 40.67 36.40 -44.63
C GLU A 110 40.96 34.97 -44.22
N LEU A 111 42.13 34.43 -44.59
CA LEU A 111 42.55 33.07 -44.22
C LEU A 111 42.62 32.89 -42.70
N SER A 112 43.11 33.89 -41.96
CA SER A 112 43.12 33.86 -40.49
C SER A 112 41.70 33.76 -39.92
N THR A 113 40.75 34.56 -40.44
CA THR A 113 39.35 34.48 -39.99
C THR A 113 38.71 33.14 -40.33
N VAL A 114 39.01 32.57 -41.50
CA VAL A 114 38.49 31.25 -41.91
C VAL A 114 39.07 30.16 -41.01
N LEU A 115 40.37 30.17 -40.74
CA LEU A 115 41.00 29.23 -39.83
C LEU A 115 40.42 29.34 -38.41
N GLN A 116 40.17 30.55 -37.93
CA GLN A 116 39.55 30.76 -36.62
C GLN A 116 38.12 30.20 -36.57
N LYS A 117 37.31 30.41 -37.62
CA LYS A 117 35.97 29.82 -37.72
C LYS A 117 36.01 28.28 -37.74
N LEU A 118 36.93 27.69 -38.51
CA LEU A 118 37.10 26.24 -38.58
C LEU A 118 37.54 25.64 -37.25
N ARG A 119 38.50 26.29 -36.56
CA ARG A 119 38.94 25.87 -35.22
C ARG A 119 37.79 25.92 -34.21
N ASN A 120 36.99 26.99 -34.23
CA ASN A 120 35.84 27.13 -33.35
C ASN A 120 34.76 26.08 -33.64
N ALA A 121 34.44 25.83 -34.92
CA ALA A 121 33.46 24.82 -35.32
C ALA A 121 33.92 23.40 -34.93
N HIS A 122 35.21 23.10 -35.09
CA HIS A 122 35.79 21.83 -34.67
C HIS A 122 35.71 21.65 -33.14
N ALA A 123 36.04 22.70 -32.37
CA ALA A 123 35.93 22.66 -30.92
C ALA A 123 34.48 22.47 -30.43
N GLU A 124 33.50 23.11 -31.09
CA GLU A 124 32.09 22.93 -30.72
C GLU A 124 31.60 21.51 -31.02
N LYS A 125 31.97 20.94 -32.17
CA LYS A 125 31.61 19.56 -32.53
C LYS A 125 32.16 18.54 -31.52
N LEU A 126 33.43 18.67 -31.13
CA LEU A 126 34.04 17.84 -30.08
C LEU A 126 33.30 17.99 -28.74
N ARG A 127 32.84 19.20 -28.41
CA ARG A 127 32.07 19.47 -27.19
C ARG A 127 30.68 18.84 -27.23
N GLU A 128 30.01 18.88 -28.37
CA GLU A 128 28.70 18.24 -28.58
C GLU A 128 28.79 16.70 -28.54
N GLU A 129 29.81 16.13 -29.19
CA GLU A 129 30.09 14.69 -29.14
C GLU A 129 30.39 14.24 -27.70
N GLY A 130 31.22 14.99 -26.97
CA GLY A 130 31.49 14.76 -25.55
C GLY A 130 30.24 14.84 -24.67
N ARG A 131 29.36 15.83 -24.90
CA ARG A 131 28.06 15.93 -24.19
C ARG A 131 27.15 14.76 -24.51
N SER A 132 27.07 14.33 -25.76
CA SER A 132 26.24 13.19 -26.19
C SER A 132 26.71 11.88 -25.54
N VAL A 133 28.02 11.63 -25.55
CA VAL A 133 28.63 10.47 -24.89
C VAL A 133 28.40 10.53 -23.38
N ALA A 134 28.60 11.69 -22.74
CA ALA A 134 28.34 11.86 -21.32
C ALA A 134 26.87 11.58 -20.97
N LEU A 135 25.91 12.09 -21.76
CA LEU A 135 24.48 11.82 -21.57
C LEU A 135 24.15 10.33 -21.70
N ALA A 136 24.74 9.63 -22.66
CA ALA A 136 24.57 8.18 -22.82
C ALA A 136 25.11 7.41 -21.60
N VAL A 137 26.30 7.77 -21.12
CA VAL A 137 26.90 7.17 -19.91
C VAL A 137 26.03 7.41 -18.68
N TRP A 138 25.58 8.65 -18.45
CA TRP A 138 24.70 8.98 -17.33
C TRP A 138 23.36 8.26 -17.40
N LYS A 139 22.79 8.09 -18.60
CA LYS A 139 21.57 7.31 -18.79
C LYS A 139 21.77 5.85 -18.38
N THR A 140 22.87 5.23 -18.79
CA THR A 140 23.20 3.85 -18.42
C THR A 140 23.43 3.70 -16.90
N ILE A 141 24.13 4.65 -16.28
CA ILE A 141 24.34 4.66 -14.82
C ILE A 141 23.00 4.80 -14.10
N ALA A 142 22.15 5.72 -14.54
CA ALA A 142 20.83 5.94 -13.93
C ALA A 142 19.93 4.69 -14.06
N THR A 143 19.95 3.99 -15.20
CA THR A 143 19.21 2.74 -15.37
C THR A 143 19.72 1.64 -14.45
N GLN A 144 21.03 1.47 -14.33
CA GLN A 144 21.62 0.46 -13.44
C GLN A 144 21.32 0.77 -11.97
N GLN A 145 21.41 2.03 -11.55
CA GLN A 145 21.06 2.44 -10.18
C GLN A 145 19.58 2.20 -9.87
N LYS A 146 18.69 2.45 -10.84
CA LYS A 146 17.26 2.16 -10.70
C LYS A 146 17.01 0.66 -10.53
N GLU A 147 17.65 -0.19 -11.33
CA GLU A 147 17.50 -1.65 -11.23
C GLU A 147 17.99 -2.18 -9.88
N LYS A 148 19.21 -1.80 -9.47
CA LYS A 148 19.75 -2.15 -8.14
C LYS A 148 18.83 -1.72 -7.00
N ARG A 149 18.27 -0.51 -7.08
CA ARG A 149 17.30 -0.01 -6.09
C ARG A 149 16.05 -0.89 -6.04
N LEU A 150 15.48 -1.26 -7.19
CA LEU A 150 14.28 -2.09 -7.24
C LEU A 150 14.52 -3.49 -6.66
N GLU A 151 15.68 -4.09 -6.93
CA GLU A 151 16.07 -5.38 -6.35
C GLU A 151 16.15 -5.30 -4.82
N VAL A 152 16.83 -4.28 -4.29
CA VAL A 152 16.96 -4.05 -2.85
C VAL A 152 15.60 -3.77 -2.22
N GLU A 153 14.76 -2.95 -2.83
CA GLU A 153 13.40 -2.68 -2.35
C GLU A 153 12.53 -3.94 -2.34
N GLY A 154 12.66 -4.80 -3.34
CA GLY A 154 11.98 -6.10 -3.40
C GLY A 154 12.42 -7.03 -2.28
N LEU A 155 13.73 -7.15 -2.05
CA LEU A 155 14.29 -7.92 -0.94
C LEU A 155 13.87 -7.35 0.41
N HIS A 156 13.91 -6.02 0.57
CA HIS A 156 13.51 -5.33 1.80
C HIS A 156 12.04 -5.57 2.13
N LYS A 157 11.15 -5.53 1.13
CA LYS A 157 9.73 -5.88 1.31
C LYS A 157 9.55 -7.32 1.79
N ARG A 158 10.29 -8.26 1.18
CA ARG A 158 10.24 -9.69 1.57
C ARG A 158 10.76 -9.90 2.99
N LEU A 159 11.88 -9.29 3.35
CA LEU A 159 12.45 -9.35 4.69
C LEU A 159 11.53 -8.72 5.73
N ARG A 160 10.93 -7.56 5.45
CA ARG A 160 9.94 -6.95 6.35
C ARG A 160 8.73 -7.86 6.55
N ALA A 161 8.21 -8.48 5.49
CA ALA A 161 7.10 -9.42 5.62
C ALA A 161 7.46 -10.62 6.52
N GLU A 162 8.67 -11.15 6.39
CA GLU A 162 9.18 -12.23 7.24
C GLU A 162 9.44 -11.78 8.68
N VAL A 163 9.94 -10.57 8.90
CA VAL A 163 10.10 -10.02 10.26
C VAL A 163 8.73 -9.84 10.91
N ILE A 164 7.73 -9.30 10.20
CA ILE A 164 6.37 -9.17 10.71
C ILE A 164 5.78 -10.57 11.03
N SER A 165 6.00 -11.55 10.15
CA SER A 165 5.50 -12.92 10.37
C SER A 165 6.10 -13.53 11.64
N ARG A 166 7.41 -13.35 11.86
CA ARG A 166 8.14 -13.83 13.05
C ARG A 166 7.80 -13.04 14.31
N SER A 167 7.70 -11.72 14.24
CA SER A 167 7.28 -10.87 15.37
C SER A 167 5.90 -11.28 15.86
N ARG A 168 4.97 -11.57 14.96
CA ARG A 168 3.64 -12.10 15.32
C ARG A 168 3.74 -13.45 16.04
N VAL A 169 4.61 -14.35 15.61
CA VAL A 169 4.83 -15.63 16.32
C VAL A 169 5.44 -15.41 17.70
N ILE A 170 6.38 -14.47 17.83
CA ILE A 170 6.98 -14.10 19.11
C ILE A 170 5.94 -13.46 20.04
N GLU A 171 5.09 -12.57 19.54
CA GLU A 171 3.99 -11.96 20.28
C GLU A 171 2.98 -13.01 20.75
N GLN A 172 2.63 -13.96 19.88
CA GLN A 172 1.80 -15.11 20.26
C GLN A 172 2.47 -15.95 21.36
N MET A 173 3.77 -16.23 21.24
CA MET A 173 4.50 -16.98 22.27
C MET A 173 4.54 -16.22 23.60
N ASN A 174 4.80 -14.91 23.55
CA ASN A 174 4.85 -14.05 24.73
C ASN A 174 3.47 -13.91 25.38
N SER A 175 2.39 -13.85 24.62
CA SER A 175 1.04 -13.84 25.18
C SER A 175 0.70 -15.17 25.84
N PHE A 176 1.12 -16.32 25.27
CA PHE A 176 1.00 -17.62 25.94
C PHE A 176 1.77 -17.66 27.27
N LEU A 177 2.99 -17.10 27.31
CA LEU A 177 3.80 -17.06 28.53
C LEU A 177 3.20 -16.11 29.58
N GLN A 178 2.69 -14.94 29.16
CA GLN A 178 2.04 -13.98 30.07
C GLN A 178 0.70 -14.53 30.60
N CYS A 179 -0.08 -15.23 29.79
CA CYS A 179 -1.25 -15.97 30.25
C CYS A 179 -0.87 -17.08 31.24
N SER A 180 0.28 -17.75 31.06
CA SER A 180 0.76 -18.76 32.00
C SER A 180 1.18 -18.17 33.36
N ASP A 181 1.79 -16.99 33.37
CA ASP A 181 2.13 -16.26 34.61
C ASP A 181 0.89 -15.71 35.32
N LEU A 182 -0.10 -15.18 34.59
CA LEU A 182 -1.36 -14.71 35.17
C LEU A 182 -2.23 -15.87 35.68
N ALA A 183 -2.32 -16.98 34.92
CA ALA A 183 -3.04 -18.19 35.32
C ALA A 183 -2.45 -18.81 36.60
N ARG A 184 -1.14 -18.72 36.82
CA ARG A 184 -0.49 -19.19 38.06
C ARG A 184 -0.85 -18.35 39.27
N SER A 185 -1.16 -17.06 39.08
CA SER A 185 -1.60 -16.15 40.15
C SER A 185 -3.09 -16.32 40.50
N VAL A 186 -3.93 -16.74 39.55
CA VAL A 186 -5.39 -16.95 39.75
C VAL A 186 -5.71 -18.38 40.23
N ALA A 187 -4.86 -19.36 39.92
CA ALA A 187 -5.04 -20.77 40.26
C ALA A 187 -5.09 -21.09 41.77
N LEU A 188 -4.76 -20.16 42.66
CA LEU A 188 -4.80 -20.39 44.11
C LEU A 188 -6.21 -20.30 44.73
N CYS A 189 -7.24 -19.85 44.00
CA CYS A 189 -8.61 -19.69 44.53
C CYS A 189 -9.74 -20.45 43.81
N GLY A 190 -9.48 -21.20 42.72
CA GLY A 190 -10.55 -21.70 41.82
C GLY A 190 -10.57 -23.19 41.47
N HIS A 191 -9.87 -24.05 42.21
CA HIS A 191 -9.58 -25.41 41.73
C HIS A 191 -10.80 -26.36 41.63
N GLU A 192 -11.91 -26.11 42.33
CA GLU A 192 -13.10 -26.98 42.28
C GLU A 192 -14.11 -26.61 41.19
N ARG A 193 -14.38 -25.31 40.92
CA ARG A 193 -15.34 -24.88 39.88
C ARG A 193 -14.83 -25.06 38.44
N ALA A 194 -13.52 -24.96 38.23
CA ALA A 194 -12.92 -25.07 36.89
C ALA A 194 -12.88 -26.53 36.38
N ALA A 195 -12.73 -27.50 37.27
CA ALA A 195 -12.72 -28.93 36.92
C ALA A 195 -14.10 -29.41 36.44
N ASP A 196 -15.17 -28.95 37.11
CA ASP A 196 -16.56 -29.30 36.81
C ASP A 196 -17.01 -28.76 35.45
N ARG A 197 -16.77 -27.46 35.18
CA ARG A 197 -17.11 -26.84 33.89
C ARG A 197 -16.29 -27.40 32.71
N SER A 198 -15.04 -27.80 32.96
CA SER A 198 -14.21 -28.49 31.96
C SER A 198 -14.77 -29.85 31.56
N ALA A 199 -15.32 -30.61 32.52
CA ALA A 199 -15.94 -31.91 32.25
C ALA A 199 -17.26 -31.77 31.46
N LEU A 200 -17.99 -30.67 31.65
CA LEU A 200 -19.20 -30.35 30.89
C LEU A 200 -18.90 -30.17 29.38
N ILE A 201 -17.87 -29.37 29.03
CA ILE A 201 -17.46 -29.22 27.62
C ILE A 201 -17.09 -30.57 27.02
N ASP A 202 -16.30 -31.38 27.74
CA ASP A 202 -15.87 -32.69 27.23
C ASP A 202 -17.09 -33.61 27.00
N THR A 203 -18.13 -33.51 27.84
CA THR A 203 -19.41 -34.20 27.66
C THR A 203 -20.13 -33.73 26.41
N PHE A 204 -20.30 -32.41 26.22
CA PHE A 204 -20.95 -31.87 25.03
C PHE A 204 -20.24 -32.27 23.75
N VAL A 205 -18.90 -32.19 23.73
CA VAL A 205 -18.09 -32.61 22.58
C VAL A 205 -18.33 -34.08 22.22
N ASN A 206 -18.49 -34.97 23.20
CA ASN A 206 -18.77 -36.38 22.97
C ASN A 206 -20.20 -36.63 22.45
N GLU A 207 -21.15 -35.75 22.76
CA GLU A 207 -22.55 -35.86 22.32
C GLU A 207 -22.76 -35.33 20.90
N LEU A 208 -21.87 -34.48 20.37
CA LEU A 208 -22.03 -33.88 19.04
C LEU A 208 -22.14 -34.91 17.91
N ASP A 209 -21.45 -36.06 18.00
CA ASP A 209 -21.53 -37.12 16.97
C ASP A 209 -22.90 -37.80 17.00
N LEU A 210 -23.46 -38.02 18.20
CA LEU A 210 -24.80 -38.55 18.37
C LEU A 210 -25.84 -37.57 17.79
N LEU A 211 -25.70 -36.29 18.09
CA LEU A 211 -26.60 -35.25 17.57
C LEU A 211 -26.50 -35.12 16.04
N TYR A 212 -25.30 -35.22 15.49
CA TYR A 212 -25.12 -35.24 14.03
C TYR A 212 -25.83 -36.43 13.39
N SER A 213 -25.74 -37.63 13.97
CA SER A 213 -26.46 -38.82 13.46
C SER A 213 -28.00 -38.66 13.41
N GLN A 214 -28.55 -37.72 14.19
CA GLN A 214 -29.98 -37.42 14.23
C GLN A 214 -30.42 -36.37 13.19
N THR A 215 -29.48 -35.76 12.45
CA THR A 215 -29.75 -34.62 11.55
C THR A 215 -30.88 -34.93 10.56
N ASP A 216 -30.83 -36.05 9.86
CA ASP A 216 -31.87 -36.43 8.88
C ASP A 216 -33.24 -36.71 9.50
N GLN A 217 -33.26 -37.17 10.76
CA GLN A 217 -34.50 -37.35 11.48
C GLN A 217 -35.11 -35.99 11.85
N VAL A 218 -34.28 -35.08 12.37
CA VAL A 218 -34.69 -33.73 12.76
C VAL A 218 -35.24 -32.97 11.56
N VAL A 219 -34.52 -32.96 10.44
CA VAL A 219 -34.92 -32.27 9.20
C VAL A 219 -36.25 -32.80 8.66
N ARG A 220 -36.47 -34.11 8.68
CA ARG A 220 -37.74 -34.71 8.19
C ARG A 220 -38.95 -34.34 9.04
N HIS A 221 -38.76 -34.10 10.33
CA HIS A 221 -39.84 -33.74 11.24
C HIS A 221 -40.00 -32.22 11.41
N ALA A 222 -38.99 -31.44 11.04
CA ALA A 222 -39.01 -29.99 11.11
C ALA A 222 -39.83 -29.39 9.95
N SER A 223 -40.77 -28.52 10.28
CA SER A 223 -41.49 -27.72 9.28
C SER A 223 -40.69 -26.45 8.99
N LEU A 224 -39.66 -26.55 8.12
CA LEU A 224 -38.78 -25.44 7.78
C LEU A 224 -39.57 -24.31 7.08
N LYS A 225 -39.65 -23.15 7.74
CA LYS A 225 -40.24 -21.94 7.14
C LYS A 225 -39.16 -21.19 6.36
N MET A 226 -39.29 -21.14 5.04
CA MET A 226 -38.42 -20.32 4.18
C MET A 226 -38.75 -18.83 4.37
N SER A 227 -37.76 -18.02 4.72
CA SER A 227 -37.89 -16.55 4.81
C SER A 227 -36.61 -15.85 4.35
N SER A 228 -36.75 -14.62 3.86
CA SER A 228 -35.63 -13.75 3.50
C SER A 228 -35.96 -12.32 3.93
N PRO A 229 -35.32 -11.76 4.98
CA PRO A 229 -34.26 -12.34 5.80
C PRO A 229 -34.73 -13.53 6.66
N MET A 230 -33.78 -14.28 7.24
CA MET A 230 -34.11 -15.40 8.13
C MET A 230 -34.75 -14.88 9.43
N GLU A 231 -35.93 -15.38 9.78
CA GLU A 231 -36.65 -15.00 11.01
C GLU A 231 -36.72 -16.21 11.96
N LEU A 232 -35.78 -16.30 12.90
CA LEU A 232 -35.87 -17.31 13.96
C LEU A 232 -37.02 -16.98 14.90
N ASN A 233 -37.88 -17.95 15.18
CA ASN A 233 -38.99 -17.77 16.12
C ASN A 233 -39.12 -19.05 16.96
N LEU A 234 -38.84 -18.95 18.26
CA LEU A 234 -38.95 -20.10 19.17
C LEU A 234 -40.41 -20.33 19.57
N THR A 235 -40.95 -21.49 19.18
CA THR A 235 -42.33 -21.87 19.51
C THR A 235 -42.36 -22.79 20.73
N ARG A 236 -43.16 -22.42 21.74
CA ARG A 236 -43.37 -23.28 22.92
C ARG A 236 -44.15 -24.53 22.53
N LYS A 237 -43.64 -25.69 22.90
CA LYS A 237 -44.26 -27.01 22.69
C LYS A 237 -44.22 -27.83 23.98
N CYS A 238 -45.14 -28.77 24.09
CA CYS A 238 -45.18 -29.71 25.20
C CYS A 238 -45.32 -31.13 24.65
N LYS A 239 -44.48 -32.05 25.12
CA LYS A 239 -44.55 -33.47 24.76
C LYS A 239 -44.28 -34.32 25.99
N GLY A 240 -45.23 -35.18 26.34
CA GLY A 240 -45.07 -36.11 27.47
C GLY A 240 -44.93 -35.46 28.84
N GLY A 241 -45.45 -34.23 29.01
CA GLY A 241 -45.34 -33.46 30.26
C GLY A 241 -44.05 -32.62 30.39
N CYS A 242 -43.16 -32.67 29.40
CA CYS A 242 -41.99 -31.78 29.31
C CYS A 242 -42.27 -30.65 28.32
N GLU A 243 -42.05 -29.42 28.76
CA GLU A 243 -42.08 -28.23 27.91
C GLU A 243 -40.71 -28.02 27.27
N TYR A 244 -40.72 -27.65 25.99
CA TYR A 244 -39.53 -27.29 25.24
C TYR A 244 -39.89 -26.26 24.18
N PHE A 245 -38.91 -25.53 23.70
CA PHE A 245 -39.06 -24.57 22.62
C PHE A 245 -38.37 -25.12 21.38
N GLU A 246 -38.95 -24.90 20.21
CA GLU A 246 -38.26 -25.23 18.97
C GLU A 246 -38.49 -24.19 17.87
N SER A 247 -37.48 -24.06 17.03
CA SER A 247 -37.47 -23.22 15.84
C SER A 247 -36.95 -24.01 14.65
N ALA A 248 -37.50 -23.73 13.46
CA ALA A 248 -37.21 -24.44 12.23
C ALA A 248 -37.35 -23.48 11.05
N ASN A 249 -36.24 -22.96 10.56
CA ASN A 249 -36.21 -21.88 9.58
C ASN A 249 -35.24 -22.18 8.46
N ALA A 250 -35.51 -21.61 7.29
CA ALA A 250 -34.61 -21.70 6.15
C ALA A 250 -34.52 -20.34 5.44
N THR A 251 -33.40 -20.11 4.80
CA THR A 251 -33.20 -18.95 3.93
C THR A 251 -32.32 -19.33 2.75
N THR A 252 -32.30 -18.47 1.73
CA THR A 252 -31.43 -18.64 0.56
C THR A 252 -30.43 -17.51 0.52
N VAL A 253 -29.15 -17.87 0.50
CA VAL A 253 -28.01 -16.95 0.40
C VAL A 253 -27.57 -16.90 -1.07
N PRO A 254 -27.49 -15.73 -1.71
CA PRO A 254 -27.17 -15.58 -3.14
C PRO A 254 -25.67 -15.71 -3.42
N PHE A 255 -25.04 -16.73 -2.82
CA PHE A 255 -23.62 -17.04 -2.98
C PHE A 255 -23.41 -18.55 -3.12
N GLY A 256 -22.32 -18.93 -3.77
CA GLY A 256 -22.00 -20.32 -4.06
C GLY A 256 -21.75 -21.16 -2.82
N PHE A 257 -22.08 -22.45 -2.90
CA PHE A 257 -22.04 -23.38 -1.76
C PHE A 257 -20.70 -23.37 -0.99
N GLU A 258 -19.58 -23.57 -1.69
CA GLU A 258 -18.26 -23.61 -1.03
C GLU A 258 -17.90 -22.28 -0.35
N GLN A 259 -18.26 -21.16 -0.98
CA GLN A 259 -18.00 -19.83 -0.45
C GLN A 259 -18.81 -19.59 0.83
N THR A 260 -20.11 -19.90 0.79
CA THR A 260 -21.02 -19.77 1.93
C THR A 260 -20.61 -20.68 3.08
N VAL A 261 -20.29 -21.96 2.80
CA VAL A 261 -19.80 -22.90 3.82
C VAL A 261 -18.51 -22.40 4.47
N LYS A 262 -17.57 -21.89 3.69
CA LYS A 262 -16.31 -21.35 4.23
C LYS A 262 -16.55 -20.12 5.10
N ALA A 263 -17.36 -19.17 4.64
CA ALA A 263 -17.69 -17.95 5.37
C ALA A 263 -18.43 -18.29 6.68
N MET A 264 -19.48 -19.10 6.61
CA MET A 264 -20.26 -19.54 7.76
C MET A 264 -19.41 -20.35 8.75
N SER A 265 -18.58 -21.27 8.26
CA SER A 265 -17.63 -22.01 9.10
C SER A 265 -16.69 -21.08 9.84
N SER A 266 -16.21 -20.03 9.16
CA SER A 266 -15.33 -19.06 9.79
C SER A 266 -16.06 -18.31 10.90
N LEU A 267 -17.34 -17.99 10.75
CA LEU A 267 -18.12 -17.32 11.78
C LEU A 267 -18.39 -18.28 12.96
N MET A 268 -18.96 -19.45 12.71
CA MET A 268 -19.31 -20.41 13.77
C MET A 268 -18.10 -20.94 14.55
N LEU A 269 -16.91 -20.98 13.92
CA LEU A 269 -15.69 -21.52 14.52
C LEU A 269 -14.65 -20.43 14.86
N SER A 270 -15.03 -19.15 14.77
CA SER A 270 -14.13 -18.04 15.13
C SER A 270 -13.95 -17.93 16.64
N ASP A 271 -12.77 -17.46 17.02
CA ASP A 271 -12.45 -17.13 18.40
C ASP A 271 -12.95 -15.70 18.72
N TRP A 272 -14.17 -15.60 19.23
CA TRP A 272 -14.91 -14.34 19.33
C TRP A 272 -14.57 -13.43 20.51
N GLY A 273 -13.49 -13.67 21.30
CA GLY A 273 -13.06 -12.63 22.25
C GLY A 273 -11.81 -12.88 23.10
N GLU A 274 -11.06 -11.81 23.37
CA GLU A 274 -10.17 -11.70 24.54
C GLU A 274 -11.04 -11.43 25.77
N GLY A 275 -10.90 -12.20 26.84
CA GLY A 275 -11.67 -12.03 28.10
C GLY A 275 -12.47 -13.24 28.56
N PHE A 276 -12.57 -14.30 27.75
CA PHE A 276 -13.24 -15.55 28.13
C PHE A 276 -12.27 -16.50 28.86
N ASP A 277 -12.75 -17.21 29.88
CA ASP A 277 -12.04 -18.34 30.48
C ASP A 277 -12.11 -19.54 29.51
N LYS A 278 -11.19 -19.52 28.55
CA LYS A 278 -11.18 -20.46 27.44
C LYS A 278 -10.51 -21.77 27.81
N LYS A 279 -11.24 -22.88 27.73
CA LYS A 279 -10.65 -24.19 27.40
C LYS A 279 -10.79 -24.42 25.90
N ILE A 280 -9.82 -23.95 25.11
CA ILE A 280 -9.73 -24.32 23.69
C ILE A 280 -9.35 -25.80 23.61
N VAL A 281 -10.32 -26.69 23.49
CA VAL A 281 -10.07 -28.07 23.08
C VAL A 281 -9.68 -28.05 21.60
N LYS A 282 -8.38 -28.17 21.27
CA LYS A 282 -7.88 -28.01 19.90
C LYS A 282 -7.51 -29.33 19.20
N LYS A 283 -8.25 -29.61 18.10
CA LYS A 283 -7.94 -30.35 16.83
C LYS A 283 -7.88 -31.89 16.83
N PRO A 284 -8.42 -32.58 15.78
CA PRO A 284 -8.46 -32.15 14.37
C PRO A 284 -9.84 -31.79 13.74
N ASP A 285 -10.99 -32.00 14.38
CA ASP A 285 -12.23 -32.22 13.61
C ASP A 285 -13.22 -31.04 13.56
N CYS A 286 -12.76 -29.83 13.25
CA CYS A 286 -13.65 -28.65 13.15
C CYS A 286 -14.58 -28.46 14.38
N THR A 287 -14.08 -28.80 15.58
CA THR A 287 -14.81 -28.71 16.84
C THR A 287 -14.26 -27.57 17.70
N ILE A 288 -15.13 -26.83 18.35
CA ILE A 288 -14.77 -25.84 19.37
C ILE A 288 -15.63 -26.03 20.61
N GLY A 289 -15.10 -25.61 21.76
CA GLY A 289 -15.86 -25.52 23.01
C GLY A 289 -15.36 -24.33 23.82
N TYR A 290 -16.28 -23.60 24.45
CA TYR A 290 -15.97 -22.42 25.25
C TYR A 290 -16.98 -22.25 26.38
N ILE A 291 -16.51 -21.64 27.47
CA ILE A 291 -17.34 -21.16 28.57
C ILE A 291 -17.14 -19.65 28.67
N TYR A 292 -18.23 -18.92 28.85
CA TYR A 292 -18.20 -17.47 29.03
C TYR A 292 -19.34 -17.01 29.93
N GLU A 293 -19.22 -15.77 30.41
CA GLU A 293 -20.31 -15.06 31.06
C GLU A 293 -20.74 -13.92 30.13
N GLU A 294 -22.04 -13.70 30.04
CA GLU A 294 -22.67 -12.71 29.18
C GLU A 294 -23.66 -11.85 29.98
N ASP A 295 -23.58 -10.54 29.78
CA ASP A 295 -24.51 -9.56 30.33
C ASP A 295 -25.53 -9.20 29.24
N TYR A 296 -26.75 -9.73 29.34
CA TYR A 296 -27.84 -9.45 28.41
C TYR A 296 -28.67 -8.25 28.88
N HIS A 297 -28.72 -7.20 28.08
CA HIS A 297 -29.46 -5.98 28.39
C HIS A 297 -30.92 -6.09 27.93
N LEU A 298 -31.85 -6.18 28.89
CA LEU A 298 -33.28 -6.18 28.59
C LEU A 298 -33.77 -4.79 28.16
N LYS A 299 -34.85 -4.75 27.38
CA LYS A 299 -35.54 -3.52 26.98
C LYS A 299 -36.03 -2.66 28.15
N THR A 300 -36.18 -3.25 29.33
CA THR A 300 -36.53 -2.58 30.59
C THR A 300 -35.36 -1.81 31.22
N GLY A 301 -34.14 -1.95 30.69
CA GLY A 301 -32.90 -1.41 31.25
C GLY A 301 -32.24 -2.32 32.29
N GLU A 302 -32.86 -3.47 32.60
CA GLU A 302 -32.29 -4.49 33.48
C GLU A 302 -31.18 -5.28 32.77
N ILE A 303 -30.21 -5.79 33.51
CA ILE A 303 -29.12 -6.64 33.00
C ILE A 303 -29.31 -8.05 33.54
N ALA A 304 -29.52 -9.02 32.65
CA ALA A 304 -29.54 -10.43 32.97
C ALA A 304 -28.14 -11.02 32.78
N LYS A 305 -27.59 -11.62 33.83
CA LYS A 305 -26.28 -12.27 33.77
C LYS A 305 -26.46 -13.75 33.47
N LEU A 306 -25.75 -14.23 32.45
CA LEU A 306 -25.87 -15.58 31.92
C LEU A 306 -24.49 -16.25 31.90
N GLY A 307 -24.38 -17.46 32.46
CA GLY A 307 -23.21 -18.32 32.28
C GLY A 307 -23.44 -19.27 31.13
N VAL A 308 -22.67 -19.18 30.05
CA VAL A 308 -22.86 -19.98 28.85
C VAL A 308 -21.72 -20.97 28.67
N SER A 309 -22.08 -22.24 28.50
CA SER A 309 -21.16 -23.33 28.14
C SER A 309 -21.58 -23.91 26.81
N THR A 310 -20.68 -23.97 25.83
CA THR A 310 -21.06 -24.39 24.48
C THR A 310 -19.99 -25.21 23.81
N ALA A 311 -20.43 -26.14 22.97
CA ALA A 311 -19.60 -26.90 22.05
C ALA A 311 -20.26 -26.94 20.67
N SER A 312 -19.47 -26.77 19.61
CA SER A 312 -19.96 -26.88 18.24
C SER A 312 -18.98 -27.67 17.36
N ARG A 313 -19.51 -28.38 16.37
CA ARG A 313 -18.73 -29.12 15.37
C ARG A 313 -19.32 -28.96 13.98
N LYS A 314 -18.45 -28.92 12.98
CA LYS A 314 -18.82 -29.00 11.56
C LYS A 314 -18.54 -30.39 10.99
N TYR A 315 -19.51 -30.90 10.24
CA TYR A 315 -19.45 -32.10 9.42
C TYR A 315 -19.60 -31.71 7.95
N ILE A 316 -18.76 -32.26 7.09
CA ILE A 316 -18.80 -32.00 5.64
C ILE A 316 -19.20 -33.30 4.94
N GLU A 317 -20.28 -33.24 4.17
CA GLU A 317 -20.77 -34.32 3.31
C GLU A 317 -20.57 -33.95 1.84
N THR A 318 -20.93 -34.86 0.94
CA THR A 318 -20.77 -34.65 -0.51
C THR A 318 -21.65 -33.54 -1.07
N ASP A 319 -22.84 -33.34 -0.50
CA ASP A 319 -23.90 -32.48 -1.00
C ASP A 319 -24.37 -31.43 0.02
N ARG A 320 -23.83 -31.46 1.25
CA ARG A 320 -24.17 -30.51 2.31
C ARG A 320 -23.06 -30.36 3.34
N ALA A 321 -23.13 -29.30 4.12
CA ALA A 321 -22.35 -29.13 5.34
C ALA A 321 -23.30 -28.97 6.51
N VAL A 322 -22.99 -29.62 7.64
CA VAL A 322 -23.83 -29.60 8.83
C VAL A 322 -23.00 -29.05 9.99
N HIS A 323 -23.49 -27.99 10.61
CA HIS A 323 -23.00 -27.51 11.90
C HIS A 323 -23.95 -27.99 12.98
N VAL A 324 -23.41 -28.57 14.05
CA VAL A 324 -24.16 -29.02 15.21
C VAL A 324 -23.58 -28.33 16.43
N TRP A 325 -24.44 -27.85 17.32
CA TRP A 325 -24.02 -27.26 18.58
C TRP A 325 -24.88 -27.72 19.75
N ARG A 326 -24.26 -27.63 20.94
CA ARG A 326 -24.90 -27.78 22.23
C ARG A 326 -24.51 -26.63 23.12
N VAL A 327 -25.48 -26.03 23.77
CA VAL A 327 -25.30 -24.86 24.64
C VAL A 327 -26.06 -25.12 25.94
N LEU A 328 -25.42 -24.88 27.07
CA LEU A 328 -26.08 -24.76 28.36
C LEU A 328 -25.92 -23.34 28.86
N THR A 329 -27.04 -22.69 29.11
CA THR A 329 -27.10 -21.33 29.64
C THR A 329 -27.65 -21.37 31.06
N GLU A 330 -26.84 -20.94 32.02
CA GLU A 330 -27.16 -20.84 33.45
C GLU A 330 -27.56 -19.40 33.78
N GLY A 331 -28.75 -19.21 34.34
CA GLY A 331 -29.18 -17.92 34.86
C GLY A 331 -28.43 -17.56 36.15
N GLN A 332 -28.07 -16.29 36.31
CA GLN A 332 -27.51 -15.75 37.54
C GLN A 332 -28.43 -14.67 38.13
N GLY A 333 -28.22 -14.32 39.41
CA GLY A 333 -29.02 -13.30 40.10
C GLY A 333 -30.49 -13.70 40.20
N ASP A 334 -31.40 -12.91 39.64
CA ASP A 334 -32.85 -13.18 39.65
C ASP A 334 -33.24 -14.48 38.92
N PHE A 335 -32.34 -15.02 38.10
CA PHE A 335 -32.52 -16.29 37.38
C PHE A 335 -31.68 -17.43 37.96
N GLU A 336 -31.08 -17.26 39.14
CA GLU A 336 -30.23 -18.28 39.76
C GLU A 336 -30.97 -19.61 39.91
N GLY A 337 -30.32 -20.69 39.47
CA GLY A 337 -30.87 -22.05 39.48
C GLY A 337 -31.74 -22.40 38.25
N LEU A 338 -31.94 -21.47 37.32
CA LEU A 338 -32.55 -21.75 36.02
C LEU A 338 -31.50 -22.06 34.97
N HIS A 339 -31.82 -23.02 34.11
CA HIS A 339 -30.92 -23.50 33.07
C HIS A 339 -31.71 -23.66 31.78
N ALA A 340 -31.09 -23.33 30.65
CA ALA A 340 -31.58 -23.62 29.31
C ALA A 340 -30.58 -24.54 28.61
N ASP A 341 -31.01 -25.77 28.29
CA ASP A 341 -30.24 -26.73 27.49
C ASP A 341 -30.71 -26.63 26.04
N GLU A 342 -29.86 -26.04 25.21
CA GLU A 342 -30.08 -25.84 23.79
C GLU A 342 -29.29 -26.87 22.98
N THR A 343 -29.95 -27.37 21.95
CA THR A 343 -29.33 -28.13 20.87
C THR A 343 -29.75 -27.57 19.53
N GLY A 344 -28.80 -27.37 18.62
CA GLY A 344 -29.10 -26.83 17.31
C GLY A 344 -28.30 -27.46 16.17
N TRP A 345 -28.88 -27.33 14.98
CA TRP A 345 -28.36 -27.81 13.71
C TRP A 345 -28.49 -26.68 12.69
N MET A 346 -27.43 -26.49 11.90
CA MET A 346 -27.45 -25.64 10.72
C MET A 346 -26.96 -26.45 9.53
N ILE A 347 -27.76 -26.51 8.49
CA ILE A 347 -27.48 -27.27 7.27
C ILE A 347 -27.32 -26.29 6.13
N LEU A 348 -26.19 -26.37 5.45
CA LEU A 348 -25.92 -25.63 4.23
C LEU A 348 -25.93 -26.63 3.09
N ARG A 349 -26.66 -26.34 2.03
CA ARG A 349 -26.72 -27.17 0.83
C ARG A 349 -26.85 -26.29 -0.43
N PRO A 350 -26.33 -26.72 -1.59
CA PRO A 350 -26.57 -26.00 -2.83
C PRO A 350 -28.07 -25.97 -3.13
N SER A 351 -28.56 -24.87 -3.71
CA SER A 351 -29.88 -24.86 -4.31
C SER A 351 -29.87 -25.79 -5.53
N SER A 352 -30.77 -26.78 -5.55
CA SER A 352 -30.86 -27.72 -6.67
C SER A 352 -31.39 -26.98 -7.91
N THR A 353 -30.57 -26.84 -8.96
CA THR A 353 -31.04 -26.44 -10.30
C THR A 353 -31.65 -27.64 -11.03
N ASP A 354 -32.57 -28.35 -10.38
CA ASP A 354 -33.32 -29.44 -11.02
C ASP A 354 -34.60 -28.90 -11.63
N SER A 355 -34.48 -28.38 -12.85
CA SER A 355 -35.49 -28.68 -13.85
C SER A 355 -34.81 -28.86 -15.20
N ALA A 356 -34.97 -30.07 -15.75
CA ALA A 356 -34.75 -30.37 -17.14
C ALA A 356 -35.69 -29.49 -17.99
N THR A 357 -35.32 -28.25 -18.27
CA THR A 357 -35.92 -27.41 -19.32
C THR A 357 -34.88 -26.40 -19.78
N THR A 358 -34.21 -26.75 -20.88
CA THR A 358 -33.47 -25.90 -21.84
C THR A 358 -32.46 -24.86 -21.32
N PRO A 359 -31.21 -24.85 -21.83
CA PRO A 359 -30.24 -23.81 -21.53
C PRO A 359 -30.60 -22.54 -22.30
N SER A 360 -31.41 -21.66 -21.70
CA SER A 360 -31.54 -20.28 -22.17
C SER A 360 -30.82 -19.36 -21.20
N SER A 361 -29.78 -18.70 -21.74
CA SER A 361 -29.07 -17.52 -21.21
C SER A 361 -28.36 -17.70 -19.86
N GLY A 362 -27.04 -17.51 -19.90
CA GLY A 362 -26.15 -17.69 -18.77
C GLY A 362 -26.42 -16.68 -17.66
N ASP A 363 -26.86 -17.22 -16.53
CA ASP A 363 -26.41 -16.92 -15.18
C ASP A 363 -27.10 -17.98 -14.30
N ASN A 364 -26.50 -19.18 -14.20
CA ASN A 364 -26.89 -20.13 -13.16
C ASN A 364 -26.48 -19.46 -11.84
N GLU A 365 -27.37 -18.69 -11.25
CA GLU A 365 -27.16 -18.01 -9.99
C GLU A 365 -27.01 -19.09 -8.90
N VAL A 366 -25.76 -19.48 -8.65
CA VAL A 366 -25.42 -20.51 -7.68
C VAL A 366 -25.73 -19.95 -6.29
N SER A 367 -26.84 -20.38 -5.71
CA SER A 367 -27.26 -20.00 -4.37
C SER A 367 -27.13 -21.15 -3.38
N THR A 368 -27.05 -20.82 -2.10
CA THR A 368 -26.94 -21.78 -1.00
C THR A 368 -28.18 -21.68 -0.14
N VAL A 369 -28.83 -22.81 0.14
CA VAL A 369 -29.90 -22.87 1.13
C VAL A 369 -29.26 -23.09 2.50
N VAL A 370 -29.63 -22.25 3.46
CA VAL A 370 -29.24 -22.35 4.87
C VAL A 370 -30.48 -22.70 5.67
N GLU A 371 -30.46 -23.83 6.36
CA GLU A 371 -31.56 -24.33 7.19
C GLU A 371 -31.06 -24.39 8.64
N ILE A 372 -31.84 -23.87 9.58
CA ILE A 372 -31.51 -23.85 11.01
C ILE A 372 -32.67 -24.47 11.78
N TYR A 373 -32.33 -25.43 12.64
CA TYR A 373 -33.24 -26.01 13.61
C TYR A 373 -32.62 -25.90 14.99
N THR A 374 -33.39 -25.36 15.94
CA THR A 374 -32.95 -25.19 17.33
C THR A 374 -34.03 -25.74 18.25
N ARG A 375 -33.62 -26.46 19.30
CA ARG A 375 -34.47 -26.89 20.40
C ARG A 375 -33.88 -26.45 21.72
N VAL A 376 -34.71 -25.89 22.60
CA VAL A 376 -34.32 -25.46 23.94
C VAL A 376 -35.21 -26.14 24.97
N VAL A 377 -34.60 -26.75 25.98
CA VAL A 377 -35.31 -27.32 27.14
C VAL A 377 -34.92 -26.51 28.37
N GLN A 378 -35.91 -25.96 29.06
CA GLN A 378 -35.68 -25.24 30.29
C GLN A 378 -35.80 -26.18 31.49
N THR A 379 -34.90 -26.03 32.46
CA THR A 379 -34.95 -26.74 33.74
C THR A 379 -34.68 -25.79 34.91
N GLY A 380 -35.08 -26.20 36.11
CA GLY A 380 -34.99 -25.39 37.34
C GLY A 380 -36.35 -25.11 37.96
N GLN A 381 -36.37 -24.92 39.29
CA GLN A 381 -37.59 -24.65 40.04
C GLN A 381 -37.66 -23.15 40.39
N THR A 382 -38.72 -22.48 39.93
CA THR A 382 -39.00 -21.08 40.25
C THR A 382 -40.49 -20.78 40.10
N SER A 383 -40.90 -19.55 40.37
CA SER A 383 -42.25 -19.09 40.06
C SER A 383 -42.49 -19.06 38.54
N PRO A 384 -43.69 -19.40 38.05
CA PRO A 384 -43.98 -19.39 36.61
C PRO A 384 -43.63 -18.06 35.92
N ALA A 385 -43.86 -16.94 36.60
CA ALA A 385 -43.53 -15.61 36.07
C ALA A 385 -42.02 -15.40 35.84
N ILE A 386 -41.16 -15.92 36.72
CA ILE A 386 -39.70 -15.82 36.55
C ILE A 386 -39.23 -16.81 35.48
N ALA A 387 -39.81 -18.01 35.41
CA ALA A 387 -39.50 -18.99 34.37
C ALA A 387 -39.84 -18.46 32.97
N ASP A 388 -40.99 -17.81 32.82
CA ASP A 388 -41.42 -17.19 31.56
C ASP A 388 -40.54 -15.99 31.19
N ARG A 389 -40.15 -15.15 32.16
CA ARG A 389 -39.17 -14.07 31.91
C ARG A 389 -37.82 -14.61 31.45
N PHE A 390 -37.31 -15.67 32.08
CA PHE A 390 -36.06 -16.31 31.66
C PHE A 390 -36.17 -16.88 30.24
N THR A 391 -37.29 -17.55 29.93
CA THR A 391 -37.59 -18.03 28.58
C THR A 391 -37.52 -16.90 27.56
N GLU A 392 -38.15 -15.76 27.85
CA GLU A 392 -38.19 -14.61 26.94
C GLU A 392 -36.78 -14.05 26.70
N VAL A 393 -35.94 -14.00 27.73
CA VAL A 393 -34.53 -13.61 27.62
C VAL A 393 -33.79 -14.57 26.70
N ILE A 394 -33.83 -15.88 26.98
CA ILE A 394 -33.14 -16.90 26.17
C ILE A 394 -33.61 -16.88 24.72
N ALA A 395 -34.92 -16.74 24.48
CA ALA A 395 -35.46 -16.69 23.14
C ALA A 395 -34.93 -15.49 22.34
N LYS A 396 -34.91 -14.30 22.95
CA LYS A 396 -34.37 -13.10 22.31
C LYS A 396 -32.87 -13.18 22.08
N THR A 397 -32.11 -13.72 23.03
CA THR A 397 -30.65 -13.91 22.85
C THR A 397 -30.37 -14.76 21.62
N ILE A 398 -31.04 -15.90 21.48
CA ILE A 398 -30.87 -16.80 20.31
C ILE A 398 -31.30 -16.11 19.01
N GLU A 399 -32.41 -15.36 19.02
CA GLU A 399 -32.88 -14.60 17.86
C GLU A 399 -31.87 -13.52 17.41
N GLU A 400 -31.33 -12.75 18.36
CA GLU A 400 -30.34 -11.70 18.12
C GLU A 400 -28.98 -12.26 17.67
N GLU A 401 -28.54 -13.39 18.23
CA GLU A 401 -27.31 -14.08 17.83
C GLU A 401 -27.39 -14.55 16.37
N VAL A 402 -28.51 -15.17 15.98
CA VAL A 402 -28.72 -15.64 14.60
C VAL A 402 -28.85 -14.46 13.64
N GLU A 403 -29.59 -13.41 14.00
CA GLU A 403 -29.67 -12.19 13.18
C GLU A 403 -28.27 -11.56 12.99
N GLY A 404 -27.51 -11.43 14.07
CA GLY A 404 -26.15 -10.91 14.05
C GLY A 404 -25.22 -11.74 13.19
N MET A 405 -25.30 -13.07 13.30
CA MET A 405 -24.53 -14.01 12.50
C MET A 405 -24.86 -13.90 11.01
N MET A 406 -26.14 -13.84 10.64
CA MET A 406 -26.56 -13.70 9.24
C MET A 406 -26.11 -12.36 8.63
N LYS A 407 -26.22 -11.26 9.39
CA LYS A 407 -25.67 -9.96 8.97
C LYS A 407 -24.16 -9.99 8.76
N MET A 408 -23.42 -10.74 9.58
CA MET A 408 -21.97 -10.91 9.39
C MET A 408 -21.63 -11.80 8.22
N LEU A 409 -22.41 -12.84 7.97
CA LEU A 409 -22.26 -13.69 6.78
C LEU A 409 -22.32 -12.84 5.52
N ASP A 410 -23.33 -11.97 5.40
CA ASP A 410 -23.48 -11.06 4.27
C ASP A 410 -22.26 -10.16 4.11
N LYS A 411 -21.78 -9.55 5.20
CA LYS A 411 -20.57 -8.69 5.17
C LYS A 411 -19.33 -9.44 4.71
N VAL A 412 -19.11 -10.66 5.22
CA VAL A 412 -17.97 -11.52 4.86
C VAL A 412 -18.05 -11.94 3.40
N LEU A 413 -19.24 -12.27 2.90
CA LEU A 413 -19.46 -12.70 1.52
C LEU A 413 -19.34 -11.55 0.51
N ILE A 414 -19.77 -10.34 0.87
CA ILE A 414 -19.64 -9.12 0.06
C ILE A 414 -18.18 -8.59 0.07
N GLY A 415 -17.34 -9.09 0.98
CA GLY A 415 -15.91 -8.75 1.04
C GLY A 415 -15.63 -7.37 1.64
N GLN A 416 -16.52 -6.84 2.49
CA GLN A 416 -16.25 -5.60 3.24
C GLN A 416 -15.26 -5.88 4.38
N PRO A 417 -14.04 -5.34 4.35
CA PRO A 417 -13.02 -5.63 5.35
C PRO A 417 -13.13 -4.66 6.53
N ASP A 418 -14.19 -4.76 7.32
CA ASP A 418 -14.28 -4.02 8.58
C ASP A 418 -14.22 -4.98 9.76
N ASN A 419 -13.07 -4.95 10.45
CA ASN A 419 -12.83 -5.40 11.83
C ASN A 419 -13.90 -6.39 12.36
N VAL A 420 -13.86 -7.62 11.85
CA VAL A 420 -14.75 -8.76 12.20
C VAL A 420 -14.88 -8.93 13.73
N LYS A 421 -13.89 -8.48 14.50
CA LYS A 421 -13.84 -8.57 15.96
C LYS A 421 -14.65 -7.51 16.73
N LYS A 422 -15.16 -6.45 16.11
CA LYS A 422 -15.66 -5.26 16.85
C LYS A 422 -17.19 -5.12 16.91
N HIS A 423 -17.95 -5.82 16.07
CA HIS A 423 -19.38 -5.53 15.91
C HIS A 423 -20.35 -6.37 16.76
N LEU A 424 -19.98 -7.56 17.25
CA LEU A 424 -20.79 -8.23 18.28
C LEU A 424 -20.71 -7.53 19.65
N ARG A 425 -19.64 -6.75 19.90
CA ARG A 425 -19.54 -5.83 21.04
C ARG A 425 -20.37 -4.55 20.90
N HIS A 426 -21.10 -4.35 19.80
CA HIS A 426 -21.87 -3.11 19.58
C HIS A 426 -23.38 -3.32 19.52
N ASN A 427 -23.87 -4.54 19.75
CA ASN A 427 -25.30 -4.72 20.06
C ASN A 427 -25.66 -4.17 21.46
N GLU A 428 -24.68 -3.76 22.27
CA GLU A 428 -24.86 -2.92 23.47
C GLU A 428 -25.17 -1.43 23.17
N SER A 429 -25.23 -1.00 21.89
CA SER A 429 -25.33 0.43 21.51
C SER A 429 -26.31 0.73 20.37
N MET A 430 -27.37 -0.07 20.18
CA MET A 430 -28.47 0.26 19.25
C MET A 430 -29.74 0.62 20.01
N ILE A 431 -29.65 1.64 20.87
CA ILE A 431 -30.79 2.48 21.26
C ILE A 431 -30.33 3.93 21.13
N GLY A 432 -30.78 4.62 20.09
CA GLY A 432 -30.47 6.03 19.92
C GLY A 432 -30.79 6.62 18.55
N ASP A 433 -32.00 6.42 18.04
CA ASP A 433 -32.62 7.39 17.13
C ASP A 433 -34.04 7.66 17.64
N LEU A 434 -34.14 8.61 18.58
CA LEU A 434 -35.40 9.28 18.89
C LEU A 434 -35.78 10.17 17.70
N PRO A 435 -37.02 10.15 17.21
CA PRO A 435 -37.46 11.13 16.24
C PRO A 435 -37.53 12.52 16.88
N ASP A 436 -37.06 13.52 16.13
CA ASP A 436 -37.14 14.95 16.41
C ASP A 436 -38.50 15.32 17.04
N THR A 437 -38.49 15.63 18.33
CA THR A 437 -39.61 16.32 18.99
C THR A 437 -39.54 17.81 18.65
N SER A 438 -40.11 18.18 17.51
CA SER A 438 -40.49 19.56 17.21
C SER A 438 -41.92 19.60 16.67
N PHE A 439 -42.90 19.73 17.58
CA PHE A 439 -44.34 20.02 17.45
C PHE A 439 -45.05 19.14 18.50
N VAL A 440 -45.84 19.59 19.49
CA VAL A 440 -46.65 20.79 19.69
C VAL A 440 -46.70 21.07 21.21
N ALA A 441 -46.47 22.33 21.58
CA ALA A 441 -46.94 22.87 22.85
C ALA A 441 -48.44 23.17 22.74
N ASP A 442 -49.20 22.67 23.71
CA ASP A 442 -50.47 23.21 24.26
C ASP A 442 -51.44 22.07 24.55
N LEU A 443 -51.61 21.80 25.84
CA LEU A 443 -52.91 21.83 26.50
C LEU A 443 -52.67 21.75 28.02
N THR A 444 -52.45 22.92 28.60
CA THR A 444 -52.79 23.20 29.99
C THR A 444 -54.27 22.88 30.23
N GLY A 445 -54.61 22.13 31.28
CA GLY A 445 -56.02 21.93 31.60
C GLY A 445 -56.35 20.92 32.70
N VAL A 446 -56.01 21.26 33.95
CA VAL A 446 -56.85 21.05 35.14
C VAL A 446 -57.21 19.61 35.54
N LEU A 447 -56.53 19.15 36.59
CA LEU A 447 -57.11 18.30 37.64
C LEU A 447 -58.28 19.06 38.29
N ASP A 448 -59.47 18.45 38.28
CA ASP A 448 -60.37 18.48 39.44
C ASP A 448 -61.35 17.28 39.35
N GLU A 449 -61.47 16.60 40.49
CA GLU A 449 -62.28 15.42 40.88
C GLU A 449 -61.85 14.01 40.47
#